data_AF-A0A151N6U8-F1
#
_entry.id   AF-A0A151N6U8-F1
#
_cell.length_a   1.000
_cell.length_b   1.000
_cell.length_c   1.000
_cell.angle_alpha   90.00
_cell.angle_beta   90.00
_cell.angle_gamma   90.00
#
_symmetry.space_group_name_H-M   'P 1'
#
loop_
_entity.id
_entity.type
_entity.pdbx_description
1 polymer ?
#
loop_
_entity_poly.entity_id
_entity_poly.type
_entity_poly.pdbx_seq_one_letter_code
_entity_poly.pdbx_strand_id
1 'polypeptide(L)'
;MMDRQQDWLQHSLASFKMPKLTGDDDPEAYIEAFECHALMTGLDKVYWASQLGALVVGKAQAAYQALPRDDACNYERMKAAILYRLEINPEHYRQLFWAKKGPDERRPMVLLQLLRDLLDK
;
A
#
# COMPACT_ATOMS: atom_id res chain seq x y z
N MET A 1 32.04 -16.44 2.13
CA MET A 1 30.98 -15.40 2.15
C MET A 1 30.29 -15.36 0.78
N MET A 2 29.49 -16.37 0.42
CA MET A 2 28.62 -16.33 -0.77
C MET A 2 27.29 -17.10 -0.59
N ASP A 3 27.08 -17.80 0.54
CA ASP A 3 25.90 -18.66 0.74
C ASP A 3 24.56 -17.90 0.82
N ARG A 4 24.55 -16.70 1.42
CA ARG A 4 23.30 -15.91 1.57
C ARG A 4 22.69 -15.46 0.25
N GLN A 5 23.48 -15.36 -0.82
CA GLN A 5 23.00 -14.90 -2.12
C GLN A 5 22.41 -16.05 -2.96
N GLN A 6 22.83 -17.29 -2.71
CA GLN A 6 22.27 -18.50 -3.32
C GLN A 6 21.02 -19.00 -2.58
N ASP A 7 20.99 -18.90 -1.24
CA ASP A 7 19.78 -19.15 -0.44
C ASP A 7 18.61 -18.25 -0.87
N TRP A 8 18.90 -16.99 -1.19
CA TRP A 8 17.92 -16.03 -1.69
C TRP A 8 17.19 -16.54 -2.95
N LEU A 9 17.92 -17.16 -3.88
CA LEU A 9 17.33 -17.70 -5.11
C LEU A 9 16.56 -19.00 -4.84
N GLN A 10 17.01 -19.85 -3.92
CA GLN A 10 16.34 -21.12 -3.63
C GLN A 10 15.02 -20.93 -2.88
N HIS A 11 14.94 -20.00 -1.92
CA HIS A 11 13.68 -19.67 -1.26
C HIS A 11 12.76 -18.78 -2.10
N SER A 12 13.31 -18.04 -3.06
CA SER A 12 12.53 -17.41 -4.14
C SER A 12 11.79 -18.43 -5.01
N LEU A 13 12.32 -19.66 -5.15
CA LEU A 13 11.86 -20.68 -6.10
C LEU A 13 10.82 -21.67 -5.57
N ALA A 14 10.62 -21.77 -4.24
CA ALA A 14 9.42 -22.41 -3.70
C ALA A 14 8.23 -21.53 -4.12
N SER A 15 7.54 -21.95 -5.19
CA SER A 15 6.57 -21.14 -5.91
C SER A 15 5.50 -20.58 -4.98
N PHE A 16 5.67 -19.34 -4.54
CA PHE A 16 4.63 -18.52 -3.93
C PHE A 16 3.65 -18.18 -5.06
N LYS A 17 2.54 -18.91 -5.11
CA LYS A 17 1.61 -18.90 -6.26
C LYS A 17 0.57 -17.80 -6.09
N MET A 18 0.97 -16.55 -6.31
CA MET A 18 0.02 -15.44 -6.44
C MET A 18 0.12 -14.79 -7.84
N PRO A 19 -1.00 -14.28 -8.39
CA PRO A 19 -0.96 -13.46 -9.61
C PRO A 19 -0.10 -12.22 -9.40
N LYS A 20 0.49 -11.66 -10.46
CA LYS A 20 1.22 -10.40 -10.37
C LYS A 20 0.28 -9.23 -10.10
N LEU A 21 0.73 -8.23 -9.34
CA LEU A 21 0.00 -6.98 -9.11
C LEU A 21 -0.05 -6.16 -10.41
N THR A 22 -1.23 -6.08 -11.01
CA THR A 22 -1.48 -5.29 -12.21
C THR A 22 -1.85 -3.84 -11.88
N GLY A 23 -2.00 -2.99 -12.90
CA GLY A 23 -2.38 -1.59 -12.71
C GLY A 23 -3.85 -1.38 -12.33
N ASP A 24 -4.69 -2.40 -12.51
CA ASP A 24 -6.13 -2.35 -12.22
C ASP A 24 -6.46 -2.91 -10.83
N ASP A 25 -5.49 -3.53 -10.16
CA ASP A 25 -5.67 -4.10 -8.83
C ASP A 25 -5.59 -3.02 -7.74
N ASP A 26 -6.38 -3.21 -6.67
CA ASP A 26 -6.23 -2.42 -5.45
C ASP A 26 -4.95 -2.84 -4.71
N PRO A 27 -3.99 -1.93 -4.50
CA PRO A 27 -2.68 -2.29 -3.95
C PRO A 27 -2.72 -2.64 -2.47
N GLU A 28 -3.62 -2.03 -1.68
CA GLU A 28 -3.78 -2.35 -0.26
C GLU A 28 -4.34 -3.76 -0.09
N ALA A 29 -5.43 -4.08 -0.80
CA ALA A 29 -6.08 -5.39 -0.76
C ALA A 29 -5.17 -6.49 -1.31
N TYR A 30 -4.39 -6.21 -2.35
CA TYR A 30 -3.40 -7.15 -2.88
C TYR A 30 -2.31 -7.45 -1.84
N ILE A 31 -1.76 -6.43 -1.18
CA ILE A 31 -0.73 -6.62 -0.16
C ILE A 31 -1.29 -7.36 1.06
N GLU A 32 -2.53 -7.09 1.48
CA GLU A 32 -3.19 -7.86 2.55
C GLU A 32 -3.35 -9.34 2.18
N ALA A 33 -3.78 -9.62 0.93
CA ALA A 33 -3.89 -10.99 0.43
C ALA A 33 -2.51 -11.68 0.38
N PHE A 34 -1.45 -10.95 0.01
CA PHE A 34 -0.07 -11.44 0.05
C PHE A 34 0.36 -11.82 1.46
N GLU A 35 0.12 -10.96 2.45
CA GLU A 35 0.47 -11.22 3.85
C GLU A 35 -0.28 -12.43 4.39
N CYS A 36 -1.58 -12.53 4.11
CA CYS A 36 -2.37 -13.69 4.48
C CYS A 36 -1.83 -14.98 3.85
N HIS A 37 -1.49 -14.97 2.56
CA HIS A 37 -0.94 -16.15 1.88
C HIS A 37 0.44 -16.53 2.45
N ALA A 38 1.29 -15.56 2.75
CA ALA A 38 2.59 -15.77 3.37
C ALA A 38 2.47 -16.40 4.77
N LEU A 39 1.52 -15.94 5.58
CA LEU A 39 1.23 -16.54 6.88
C LEU A 39 0.71 -17.98 6.73
N MET A 40 -0.23 -18.21 5.82
CA MET A 40 -0.80 -19.55 5.58
C MET A 40 0.22 -20.58 5.08
N THR A 41 1.19 -20.13 4.29
CA THR A 41 2.25 -20.99 3.74
C THR A 41 3.47 -21.12 4.65
N GLY A 42 3.49 -20.40 5.77
CA GLY A 42 4.62 -20.39 6.71
C GLY A 42 5.88 -19.72 6.13
N LEU A 43 5.70 -18.78 5.19
CA LEU A 43 6.82 -18.05 4.61
C LEU A 43 7.46 -17.13 5.66
N ASP A 44 8.75 -17.31 5.91
CA ASP A 44 9.51 -16.45 6.81
C ASP A 44 9.51 -14.99 6.30
N LYS A 45 9.28 -14.05 7.22
CA LYS A 45 9.20 -12.61 6.96
C LYS A 45 10.46 -12.06 6.27
N VAL A 46 11.63 -12.69 6.47
CA VAL A 46 12.87 -12.33 5.77
C VAL A 46 12.76 -12.45 4.24
N TYR A 47 11.89 -13.33 3.74
CA TYR A 47 11.69 -13.56 2.31
C TYR A 47 10.53 -12.75 1.72
N TRP A 48 9.72 -12.09 2.54
CA TRP A 48 8.52 -11.39 2.06
C TRP A 48 8.85 -10.29 1.05
N ALA A 49 9.90 -9.51 1.32
CA ALA A 49 10.36 -8.47 0.39
C ALA A 49 10.75 -9.05 -0.98
N SER A 50 11.45 -10.17 -0.98
CA SER A 50 11.87 -10.83 -2.22
C SER A 50 10.69 -11.41 -3.02
N GLN A 51 9.72 -12.03 -2.33
CA GLN A 51 8.56 -12.63 -2.96
C GLN A 51 7.63 -11.55 -3.53
N LEU A 52 7.31 -10.52 -2.75
CA LEU A 52 6.49 -9.42 -3.23
C LEU A 52 7.20 -8.65 -4.36
N GLY A 53 8.52 -8.47 -4.29
CA GLY A 53 9.32 -7.87 -5.37
C GLY A 53 9.21 -8.60 -6.71
N ALA A 54 9.04 -9.93 -6.70
CA ALA A 54 8.83 -10.73 -7.92
C ALA A 54 7.39 -10.65 -8.48
N LEU A 55 6.44 -10.23 -7.65
CA LEU A 55 5.01 -10.15 -7.98
C LEU A 55 4.57 -8.76 -8.42
N VAL A 56 5.28 -7.71 -8.00
CA VAL A 56 4.99 -6.34 -8.44
C VAL A 56 5.51 -6.07 -9.84
N VAL A 57 4.71 -5.39 -10.67
CA VAL A 57 5.10 -4.93 -12.01
C VAL A 57 4.78 -3.44 -12.20
N GLY A 58 5.27 -2.86 -13.30
CA GLY A 58 4.93 -1.49 -13.69
C GLY A 58 5.34 -0.44 -12.65
N LYS A 59 4.40 0.42 -12.23
CA LYS A 59 4.66 1.51 -11.28
C LYS A 59 5.12 1.00 -9.91
N ALA A 60 4.58 -0.11 -9.45
CA ALA A 60 4.96 -0.74 -8.19
C ALA A 60 6.41 -1.26 -8.25
N GLN A 61 6.78 -1.90 -9.36
CA GLN A 61 8.16 -2.34 -9.59
C GLN A 61 9.14 -1.18 -9.71
N ALA A 62 8.75 -0.08 -10.38
CA ALA A 62 9.58 1.12 -10.46
C ALA A 62 9.81 1.74 -9.07
N ALA A 63 8.79 1.73 -8.20
CA ALA A 63 8.90 2.18 -6.81
C ALA A 63 9.88 1.31 -6.01
N TYR A 64 9.77 -0.01 -6.16
CA TYR A 64 10.69 -0.98 -5.56
C TYR A 64 12.14 -0.76 -6.02
N GLN A 65 12.37 -0.63 -7.32
CA GLN A 65 13.71 -0.44 -7.88
C GLN A 65 14.36 0.90 -7.51
N ALA A 66 13.55 1.91 -7.17
CA ALA A 66 14.04 3.21 -6.73
C ALA A 66 14.54 3.20 -5.27
N LEU A 67 14.27 2.14 -4.50
CA LEU A 67 14.70 2.04 -3.11
C LEU A 67 16.20 1.73 -3.01
N PRO A 68 16.90 2.29 -2.00
CA PRO A 68 18.21 1.81 -1.59
C PRO A 68 18.15 0.31 -1.27
N ARG A 69 19.26 -0.40 -1.52
CA ARG A 69 19.32 -1.87 -1.35
C ARG A 69 18.89 -2.33 0.05
N ASP A 70 19.31 -1.63 1.09
CA ASP A 70 18.96 -1.97 2.48
C ASP A 70 17.46 -1.82 2.75
N ASP A 71 16.82 -0.84 2.11
CA ASP A 71 15.38 -0.61 2.21
C ASP A 71 14.59 -1.60 1.35
N ALA A 72 15.10 -1.96 0.17
CA ALA A 72 14.51 -2.94 -0.71
C ALA A 72 14.48 -4.36 -0.10
N CYS A 73 15.42 -4.67 0.80
CA CYS A 73 15.42 -5.92 1.57
C CYS A 73 14.50 -5.89 2.79
N ASN A 74 14.03 -4.70 3.21
CA ASN A 74 13.13 -4.55 4.34
C ASN A 74 11.67 -4.50 3.87
N TYR A 75 10.90 -5.55 4.19
CA TYR A 75 9.50 -5.66 3.76
C TYR A 75 8.66 -4.43 4.11
N GLU A 76 8.76 -3.90 5.33
CA GLU A 76 7.93 -2.77 5.77
C GLU A 76 8.26 -1.50 4.99
N ARG A 77 9.55 -1.24 4.76
CA ARG A 77 10.00 -0.07 3.97
C ARG A 77 9.59 -0.21 2.51
N MET A 78 9.72 -1.41 1.97
CA MET A 78 9.31 -1.72 0.60
C MET A 78 7.80 -1.57 0.42
N LYS A 79 6.99 -2.14 1.31
CA LYS A 79 5.52 -2.00 1.34
C LYS A 79 5.11 -0.54 1.36
N ALA A 80 5.68 0.24 2.28
CA ALA A 80 5.37 1.67 2.39
C ALA A 80 5.70 2.45 1.11
N ALA A 81 6.83 2.15 0.46
CA ALA A 81 7.22 2.82 -0.77
C ALA A 81 6.33 2.45 -1.97
N ILE A 82 5.92 1.18 -2.08
CA ILE A 82 5.01 0.70 -3.13
C ILE A 82 3.64 1.36 -2.95
N LEU A 83 3.06 1.28 -1.75
CA LEU A 83 1.77 1.91 -1.43
C LEU A 83 1.83 3.40 -1.69
N TYR A 84 2.86 4.09 -1.19
CA TYR A 84 3.07 5.50 -1.48
C TYR A 84 3.08 5.74 -2.99
N ARG A 85 3.85 5.00 -3.79
CA ARG A 85 3.94 5.30 -5.24
C ARG A 85 2.67 4.99 -6.02
N LEU A 86 1.84 4.06 -5.55
CA LEU A 86 0.55 3.73 -6.16
C LEU A 86 -0.57 4.66 -5.69
N GLU A 87 -0.50 5.15 -4.45
CA GLU A 87 -1.44 6.08 -3.82
C GLU A 87 -1.04 7.55 -3.94
N ILE A 88 0.16 7.89 -4.45
CA ILE A 88 0.49 9.21 -5.01
C ILE A 88 -0.25 9.38 -6.36
N ASN A 89 -1.54 9.10 -6.36
CA ASN A 89 -2.44 10.06 -6.93
C ASN A 89 -2.95 10.87 -5.74
N PRO A 90 -2.32 11.99 -5.34
CA PRO A 90 -2.86 12.84 -4.28
C PRO A 90 -4.30 13.27 -4.57
N GLU A 91 -4.71 13.25 -5.85
CA GLU A 91 -6.11 13.36 -6.25
C GLU A 91 -6.98 12.20 -5.74
N HIS A 92 -6.50 10.95 -5.65
CA HIS A 92 -7.23 9.83 -5.06
C HIS A 92 -7.50 10.05 -3.56
N TYR A 93 -6.48 10.48 -2.80
CA TYR A 93 -6.65 10.79 -1.38
C TYR A 93 -7.52 12.04 -1.17
N ARG A 94 -7.39 13.07 -2.03
CA ARG A 94 -8.33 14.20 -2.05
C ARG A 94 -9.74 13.71 -2.37
N GLN A 95 -9.93 12.90 -3.40
CA GLN A 95 -11.24 12.39 -3.81
C GLN A 95 -11.90 11.56 -2.71
N LEU A 96 -11.17 10.67 -2.05
CA LEU A 96 -11.66 9.93 -0.88
C LEU A 96 -12.02 10.86 0.27
N PHE A 97 -11.18 11.86 0.55
CA PHE A 97 -11.46 12.87 1.57
C PHE A 97 -12.73 13.68 1.24
N TRP A 98 -12.89 14.15 0.00
CA TRP A 98 -14.06 14.89 -0.47
C TRP A 98 -15.32 14.01 -0.52
N ALA A 99 -15.20 12.75 -0.94
CA ALA A 99 -16.30 11.79 -0.99
C ALA A 99 -16.81 11.45 0.43
N LYS A 100 -15.89 11.32 1.40
CA LYS A 100 -16.22 11.05 2.81
C LYS A 100 -16.77 12.28 3.53
N LYS A 101 -16.48 13.50 3.04
CA LYS A 101 -16.97 14.76 3.63
C LYS A 101 -18.47 14.98 3.42
N GLY A 102 -19.08 14.32 2.43
CA GLY A 102 -20.49 14.51 2.05
C GLY A 102 -20.80 15.95 1.59
N PRO A 103 -21.96 16.21 0.96
CA PRO A 103 -22.35 17.58 0.58
C PRO A 103 -22.71 18.47 1.79
N ASP A 104 -22.73 17.92 3.01
CA ASP A 104 -23.31 18.57 4.17
C ASP A 104 -22.24 19.15 5.12
N GLU A 105 -21.35 19.96 4.56
CA GLU A 105 -20.93 21.14 5.31
C GLU A 105 -22.07 22.14 5.19
N ARG A 106 -23.07 22.07 6.10
CA ARG A 106 -23.80 23.28 6.45
C ARG A 106 -22.73 24.31 6.77
N ARG A 107 -22.53 25.25 5.85
CA ARG A 107 -21.43 26.21 5.91
C ARG A 107 -21.36 26.73 7.34
N PRO A 108 -20.19 26.83 7.97
CA PRO A 108 -20.08 27.28 9.36
C PRO A 108 -20.90 28.55 9.64
N MET A 109 -21.04 29.41 8.63
CA MET A 109 -21.88 30.60 8.64
C MET A 109 -23.39 30.34 8.81
N VAL A 110 -23.93 29.28 8.22
CA VAL A 110 -25.33 28.87 8.36
C VAL A 110 -25.60 28.35 9.78
N LEU A 111 -24.67 27.59 10.35
CA LEU A 111 -24.75 27.14 11.76
C LEU A 111 -24.68 28.32 12.72
N LEU A 112 -23.78 29.27 12.46
CA LEU A 112 -23.67 30.50 13.26
C LEU A 112 -24.93 31.37 13.17
N GLN A 113 -25.53 31.48 11.99
CA GLN A 113 -26.79 32.20 11.81
C GLN A 113 -27.93 31.53 12.58
N LEU A 114 -28.05 30.20 12.49
CA LEU A 114 -29.11 29.45 13.16
C LEU A 114 -28.98 29.50 14.69
N LEU A 115 -27.75 29.48 15.22
CA LEU A 115 -27.47 29.65 16.64
C LEU A 115 -27.85 31.05 17.12
N ARG A 116 -27.57 32.09 16.32
CA ARG A 116 -27.97 33.47 16.64
C ARG A 116 -29.49 33.60 16.67
N ASP A 117 -30.17 33.08 15.66
CA ASP A 117 -31.63 33.17 15.56
C ASP A 117 -32.37 32.38 16.68
N LEU A 118 -31.73 31.36 17.26
CA LEU A 118 -32.24 30.61 18.41
C LEU A 118 -32.00 31.29 19.77
N LEU A 119 -30.96 32.12 19.88
CA LEU A 119 -30.61 32.85 21.10
C LEU A 119 -31.37 34.19 21.21
N ASP A 120 -31.86 34.71 20.08
CA ASP A 120 -32.67 35.94 20.02
C ASP A 120 -34.18 35.71 20.27
N LYS A 121 -34.56 34.55 20.84
CA LYS A 121 -35.95 34.13 21.08
C LYS A 121 -36.21 33.75 22.54
#